data_AF-A0A2E1M6X7-F1
#
_entry.id   AF-A0A2E1M6X7-F1
#
_cell.length_a   1.000
_cell.length_b   1.000
_cell.length_c   1.000
_cell.angle_alpha   90.00
_cell.angle_beta   90.00
_cell.angle_gamma   90.00
#
_symmetry.space_group_name_H-M   'P 1'
#
loop_
_entity.id
_entity.type
_entity.pdbx_description
1 polymer ?
#
loop_
_entity_poly.entity_id
_entity_poly.type
_entity_poly.pdbx_seq_one_letter_code
_entity_poly.pdbx_strand_id
1 'polypeptide(L)'
;MPYIKPEDRNRIDAGSTPATAGELNYAITRLCDAYLIDNQAAGYAAINDVIGVLECCKLEMYQVQAVPYEQVKMQENGEAMRWRADRSHEGA
;
A
#
# COMPACT_ATOMS: atom_id res chain seq x y z
N MET A 1 -8.73 -12.61 4.62
CA MET A 1 -7.63 -13.31 5.32
C MET A 1 -8.16 -14.41 6.21
N PRO A 2 -7.60 -15.64 6.18
CA PRO A 2 -8.12 -16.77 6.96
C PRO A 2 -8.00 -16.58 8.48
N TYR A 3 -7.09 -15.72 8.95
CA TYR A 3 -6.74 -15.60 10.37
C TYR A 3 -7.46 -14.46 11.13
N ILE A 4 -8.18 -13.56 10.47
CA ILE A 4 -8.91 -12.49 11.16
C ILE A 4 -10.18 -13.05 11.82
N LYS A 5 -10.36 -12.78 13.12
CA LYS A 5 -11.48 -13.30 13.91
C LYS A 5 -12.81 -12.73 13.39
N PRO A 6 -13.92 -13.49 13.50
CA PRO A 6 -15.24 -12.99 13.09
C PRO A 6 -15.65 -11.70 13.80
N GLU A 7 -15.33 -11.54 15.09
CA GLU A 7 -15.64 -10.32 15.83
C GLU A 7 -14.96 -9.09 15.22
N ASP A 8 -13.68 -9.23 14.83
CA ASP A 8 -12.91 -8.15 14.22
C ASP A 8 -13.45 -7.78 12.83
N ARG A 9 -13.90 -8.77 12.05
CA ARG A 9 -14.57 -8.54 10.77
C ARG A 9 -15.82 -7.69 10.94
N ASN A 10 -16.73 -8.12 11.83
CA ASN A 10 -17.98 -7.41 12.09
C ASN A 10 -17.74 -5.97 12.54
N ARG A 11 -16.74 -5.77 13.41
CA ARG A 11 -16.37 -4.44 13.90
C ARG A 11 -15.87 -3.54 12.76
N ILE A 12 -15.04 -4.07 11.86
CA ILE A 12 -14.53 -3.33 10.70
C ILE A 12 -15.64 -3.06 9.68
N ASP A 13 -16.49 -4.05 9.39
CA ASP A 13 -17.64 -3.90 8.49
C ASP A 13 -18.64 -2.86 9.01
N ALA A 14 -18.73 -2.68 10.32
CA ALA A 14 -19.50 -1.60 10.96
C ALA A 14 -18.81 -0.22 10.94
N GLY A 15 -17.64 -0.09 10.30
CA GLY A 15 -16.94 1.18 10.10
C GLY A 15 -15.86 1.51 11.14
N SER A 16 -15.50 0.57 12.02
CA SER A 16 -14.42 0.82 12.98
C SER A 16 -13.05 0.88 12.30
N THR A 17 -12.15 1.73 12.83
CA THR A 17 -10.77 1.81 12.34
C THR A 17 -9.99 0.52 12.64
N PRO A 18 -9.21 0.00 11.66
CA PRO A 18 -8.28 -1.11 11.88
C PRO A 18 -7.18 -0.76 12.89
N ALA A 19 -6.89 -1.67 13.80
CA ALA A 19 -5.84 -1.52 14.82
C ALA A 19 -4.60 -2.37 14.52
N THR A 20 -4.70 -3.35 13.62
CA THR A 20 -3.60 -4.25 13.24
C THR A 20 -3.41 -4.32 11.74
N ALA A 21 -2.24 -4.78 11.29
CA ALA A 21 -1.97 -4.96 9.86
C ALA A 21 -2.94 -5.96 9.19
N GLY A 22 -3.35 -7.01 9.92
CA GLY A 22 -4.32 -7.99 9.43
C GLY A 22 -5.73 -7.39 9.26
N GLU A 23 -6.14 -6.53 10.19
CA GLU A 23 -7.39 -5.78 10.11
C GLU A 23 -7.36 -4.77 8.95
N LEU A 24 -6.25 -4.06 8.77
CA LEU A 24 -6.10 -3.10 7.67
C LEU A 24 -6.16 -3.82 6.31
N ASN A 25 -5.48 -4.96 6.20
CA ASN A 25 -5.56 -5.79 5.00
C ASN A 25 -7.00 -6.25 4.72
N TYR A 26 -7.73 -6.66 5.76
CA TYR A 26 -9.13 -7.04 5.63
C TYR A 26 -9.99 -5.86 5.15
N ALA A 27 -9.85 -4.67 5.75
CA ALA A 27 -10.59 -3.48 5.37
C ALA A 27 -10.35 -3.09 3.89
N ILE A 28 -9.08 -3.06 3.46
CA ILE A 28 -8.72 -2.79 2.06
C ILE A 28 -9.31 -3.87 1.14
N THR A 29 -9.23 -5.15 1.54
CA THR A 29 -9.81 -6.26 0.78
C THR A 29 -11.31 -6.07 0.59
N ARG A 30 -12.05 -5.68 1.65
CA ARG A 30 -13.50 -5.43 1.58
C ARG A 30 -13.82 -4.23 0.67
N LEU A 31 -13.01 -3.18 0.71
CA LEU A 31 -13.17 -2.03 -0.19
C LEU A 31 -13.01 -2.43 -1.66
N CYS A 32 -11.97 -3.20 -1.99
CA CYS A 32 -11.76 -3.71 -3.34
C CYS A 32 -12.89 -4.66 -3.79
N ASP A 33 -13.35 -5.54 -2.90
CA ASP A 33 -14.45 -6.46 -3.17
C ASP A 33 -15.76 -5.69 -3.44
N ALA A 34 -16.08 -4.68 -2.63
CA ALA A 34 -17.22 -3.80 -2.85
C ALA A 34 -17.13 -3.07 -4.19
N TYR A 35 -15.96 -2.53 -4.56
CA TYR A 35 -15.76 -1.91 -5.88
C TYR A 35 -16.09 -2.88 -7.03
N LEU A 36 -15.60 -4.12 -6.96
CA LEU A 36 -15.83 -5.12 -8.01
C LEU A 36 -17.31 -5.56 -8.06
N ILE A 37 -17.92 -5.80 -6.91
CA ILE A 37 -19.31 -6.28 -6.81
C ILE A 37 -20.30 -5.18 -7.18
N ASP A 38 -20.21 -4.01 -6.55
CA ASP A 38 -21.20 -2.95 -6.66
C ASP A 38 -21.20 -2.30 -8.06
N ASN A 39 -20.04 -2.29 -8.74
CA ASN A 39 -19.92 -1.81 -10.11
C ASN A 39 -20.08 -2.93 -11.16
N GLN A 40 -20.38 -4.17 -10.76
CA GLN A 40 -20.44 -5.34 -11.64
C GLN A 40 -19.17 -5.49 -12.51
N ALA A 41 -18.02 -5.07 -11.98
CA ALA A 41 -16.76 -5.04 -12.70
C ALA A 41 -16.14 -6.44 -12.68
N ALA A 42 -15.89 -7.00 -13.87
CA ALA A 42 -15.46 -8.39 -14.02
C ALA A 42 -14.33 -8.54 -15.04
N GLY A 43 -13.61 -9.66 -14.94
CA GLY A 43 -12.51 -10.01 -15.83
C GLY A 43 -11.20 -9.30 -15.51
N TYR A 44 -10.20 -9.57 -16.34
CA TYR A 44 -8.82 -9.11 -16.10
C TYR A 44 -8.67 -7.59 -16.09
N ALA A 45 -9.47 -6.86 -16.86
CA ALA A 45 -9.42 -5.39 -16.89
C ALA A 45 -9.74 -4.81 -15.50
N ALA A 46 -10.88 -5.21 -14.90
CA ALA A 46 -11.29 -4.74 -13.58
C ALA A 46 -10.28 -5.13 -12.48
N ILE A 47 -9.72 -6.34 -12.56
CA ILE A 47 -8.67 -6.79 -11.62
C ILE A 47 -7.42 -5.91 -11.77
N ASN A 48 -6.98 -5.65 -13.00
CA ASN A 48 -5.81 -4.81 -13.26
C ASN A 48 -6.04 -3.37 -12.79
N ASP A 49 -7.25 -2.84 -12.91
CA ASP A 49 -7.60 -1.50 -12.41
C ASP A 49 -7.42 -1.44 -10.88
N VAL A 50 -7.99 -2.40 -10.15
CA VAL A 50 -7.85 -2.48 -8.69
C VAL A 50 -6.38 -2.60 -8.29
N ILE A 51 -5.63 -3.50 -8.93
CA ILE A 51 -4.20 -3.69 -8.65
C ILE A 51 -3.40 -2.42 -8.94
N GLY A 52 -3.69 -1.74 -10.06
CA GLY A 52 -3.04 -0.49 -10.44
C GLY A 52 -3.27 0.63 -9.42
N VAL A 53 -4.51 0.79 -8.96
CA VAL A 53 -4.84 1.80 -7.93
C VAL A 53 -4.14 1.49 -6.61
N LEU A 54 -4.11 0.22 -6.17
CA LEU A 54 -3.40 -0.16 -4.95
C LEU A 54 -1.90 0.11 -5.03
N GLU A 55 -1.28 -0.10 -6.20
CA GLU A 55 0.12 0.22 -6.44
C GLU A 55 0.38 1.73 -6.31
N CYS A 56 -0.48 2.55 -6.92
CA CYS A 56 -0.41 4.01 -6.79
C CYS A 56 -0.53 4.45 -5.32
N CYS A 57 -1.53 3.95 -4.59
CA CYS A 57 -1.71 4.29 -3.18
C CYS A 57 -0.51 3.89 -2.32
N LYS A 58 0.09 2.72 -2.58
CA LYS A 58 1.29 2.25 -1.87
C LYS A 58 2.47 3.20 -2.10
N LEU A 59 2.70 3.61 -3.35
CA LEU A 59 3.79 4.52 -3.71
C LEU A 59 3.57 5.92 -3.13
N GLU A 60 2.34 6.44 -3.18
CA GLU A 60 1.99 7.73 -2.58
C GLU A 60 2.20 7.71 -1.06
N MET A 61 1.74 6.66 -0.38
CA MET A 61 1.96 6.51 1.06
C MET A 61 3.46 6.48 1.39
N TYR A 62 4.27 5.76 0.62
CA TYR A 62 5.72 5.73 0.82
C TYR A 62 6.34 7.13 0.64
N GLN A 63 5.99 7.83 -0.44
CA GLN A 63 6.51 9.18 -0.71
C GLN A 63 6.12 10.18 0.36
N VAL A 64 4.88 10.16 0.83
CA VAL A 64 4.38 11.15 1.80
C VAL A 64 4.82 10.84 3.22
N GLN A 65 4.90 9.55 3.61
CA GLN A 65 5.15 9.16 5.01
C GLN A 65 6.58 8.65 5.24
N ALA A 66 7.06 7.73 4.40
CA ALA A 66 8.35 7.09 4.60
C ALA A 66 9.50 8.02 4.25
N VAL A 67 9.43 8.73 3.12
CA VAL A 67 10.54 9.59 2.67
C VAL A 67 10.89 10.68 3.71
N PRO A 68 9.96 11.47 4.28
CA PRO A 68 10.33 12.46 5.29
C PRO A 68 10.94 11.83 6.55
N TYR A 69 10.42 10.68 6.98
CA TYR A 69 10.97 9.95 8.12
C TYR A 69 12.40 9.44 7.84
N GLU A 70 12.64 8.91 6.64
CA GLU A 70 13.96 8.47 6.19
C GLU A 70 14.94 9.64 6.10
N GLN A 71 14.51 10.82 5.66
CA GLN A 71 15.36 12.02 5.65
C GLN A 71 15.82 12.41 7.06
N VAL A 72 14.93 12.35 8.05
CA VAL A 72 15.29 12.59 9.46
C VAL A 72 16.30 11.54 9.93
N LYS A 73 16.05 10.25 9.65
CA LYS A 73 16.95 9.16 10.04
C LYS A 73 18.30 9.21 9.33
N MET A 74 18.35 9.70 8.11
CA MET A 74 19.60 9.91 7.37
C MET A 74 20.44 11.03 8.00
N GLN A 75 19.82 12.09 8.50
CA GLN A 75 20.53 13.14 9.24
C GLN A 75 21.05 12.64 10.58
N GLU A 76 20.30 11.80 11.29
CA GLU A 76 20.67 11.26 12.60
C GLU A 76 21.77 10.18 12.52
N ASN A 77 21.64 9.25 11.57
CA ASN A 77 22.44 8.01 11.54
C ASN A 77 23.40 7.93 10.35
N GLY A 78 23.35 8.90 9.44
CA GLY A 78 24.04 8.86 8.16
C GLY A 78 23.28 8.10 7.08
N GLU A 79 23.72 8.28 5.83
CA GLU A 79 23.11 7.67 4.65
C GLU A 79 23.40 6.17 4.60
N ALA A 80 22.35 5.35 4.56
CA ALA A 80 22.47 3.90 4.48
C ALA A 80 22.89 3.42 3.08
N MET A 81 22.44 4.10 2.03
CA MET A 81 22.74 3.76 0.64
C MET A 81 23.42 4.94 -0.05
N ARG A 82 24.67 4.76 -0.44
CA ARG A 82 25.40 5.80 -1.16
C ARG A 82 24.82 5.98 -2.55
N TRP A 83 24.29 7.17 -2.84
CA TRP A 83 23.90 7.50 -4.20
C TRP A 83 25.11 7.39 -5.14
N ARG A 84 25.01 6.54 -6.16
CA ARG A 84 26.01 6.49 -7.24
C ARG A 84 25.59 7.47 -8.32
N ALA A 85 25.90 8.74 -8.10
CA ALA A 85 26.15 9.64 -9.22
C ALA A 85 27.26 9.01 -10.06
N ASP A 86 27.15 9.10 -11.37
CA ASP A 86 28.25 8.82 -12.27
C ASP A 86 28.54 7.32 -12.52
N ARG A 87 27.61 6.70 -13.24
CA ARG A 87 28.03 6.02 -14.47
C ARG A 87 27.52 6.88 -15.62
N SER A 88 28.22 7.98 -15.86
CA SER A 88 28.21 8.60 -17.18
C SER A 88 28.31 7.49 -18.22
N HIS A 89 27.50 7.61 -19.26
CA HIS A 89 27.65 6.88 -20.51
C HIS A 89 29.01 7.26 -21.12
N GLU A 90 30.11 6.78 -20.53
CA GLU A 90 31.40 6.66 -21.21
C GLU A 90 31.40 5.27 -21.87
N GLY A 91 30.92 5.25 -23.10
CA GLY A 91 30.85 4.05 -23.92
C GLY A 91 30.27 4.39 -25.26
N ALA A 92 31.17 4.80 -26.16
CA ALA A 92 30.95 5.02 -27.59
C ALA A 92 30.30 3.81 -28.29
#